data_AF-A0A6P0KPQ3-F1
#
_entry.id   AF-A0A6P0KPQ3-F1
#
_cell.length_a   1.000
_cell.length_b   1.000
_cell.length_c   1.000
_cell.angle_alpha   90.00
_cell.angle_beta   90.00
_cell.angle_gamma   90.00
#
_symmetry.space_group_name_H-M   'P 1'
#
loop_
_entity.id
_entity.type
_entity.pdbx_description
1 polymer ?
#
loop_
_entity_poly.entity_id
_entity_poly.type
_entity_poly.pdbx_seq_one_letter_code
_entity_poly.pdbx_strand_id
1 'polypeptide(L)'
;MSTLIEKIASDEVIDTAYQWLCKKRAHYHHNADVWQVRRWWHEKKPLIQAQIRSGKYQFRELRLIRGEEQSYEWWSSLDALVLKAMTLVLTAHLKPVLSPRCFHLAGHGGLKGAVREVAENDSLHTFVFRTDVKRYYASINHSILMDIVGNYVSDEAVKCLLWGSLRRFVSDGGDYFDISKGISLGCPLSPLIGALFLKPLDHRMAQLGCFIVRYMDDWVILAPTRWKLRKAIKATNEVMHELKVIKHPEKVRLVLARSLQRLEGYELGDSRG
;
A
#
# COMPACT_ATOMS: atom_id res chain seq x y z
N MET A 1 -10.87 -17.41 -19.86
CA MET A 1 -10.68 -16.11 -19.17
C MET A 1 -9.21 -15.73 -19.31
N SER A 2 -8.89 -14.49 -19.69
CA SER A 2 -7.49 -14.02 -19.74
C SER A 2 -6.90 -14.01 -18.32
N THR A 3 -5.70 -14.57 -18.15
CA THR A 3 -4.96 -14.63 -16.87
C THR A 3 -4.59 -13.22 -16.42
N LEU A 4 -4.23 -13.04 -15.13
CA LEU A 4 -3.87 -11.71 -14.64
C LEU A 4 -2.57 -11.23 -15.29
N ILE A 5 -1.63 -12.14 -15.56
CA ILE A 5 -0.38 -11.79 -16.25
C ILE A 5 -0.63 -11.29 -17.69
N GLU A 6 -1.57 -11.91 -18.41
CA GLU A 6 -1.95 -11.46 -19.76
C GLU A 6 -2.63 -10.08 -19.73
N LYS A 7 -3.44 -9.81 -18.71
CA LYS A 7 -3.99 -8.46 -18.50
C LYS A 7 -2.90 -7.44 -18.21
N ILE A 8 -1.91 -7.77 -17.37
CA ILE A 8 -0.78 -6.86 -17.06
C ILE A 8 0.01 -6.54 -18.33
N ALA A 9 0.23 -7.53 -19.19
CA ALA A 9 0.95 -7.36 -20.46
C ALA A 9 0.08 -6.85 -21.62
N SER A 10 -1.22 -6.57 -21.41
CA SER A 10 -2.11 -6.08 -22.46
C SER A 10 -1.72 -4.69 -22.96
N ASP A 11 -2.05 -4.37 -24.21
CA ASP A 11 -1.76 -3.05 -24.77
C ASP A 11 -2.42 -1.93 -23.97
N GLU A 12 -3.69 -2.10 -23.61
CA GLU A 12 -4.45 -1.13 -22.81
C GLU A 12 -3.75 -0.80 -21.48
N VAL A 13 -3.34 -1.83 -20.73
CA VAL A 13 -2.70 -1.64 -19.42
C VAL A 13 -1.30 -1.05 -19.56
N ILE A 14 -0.50 -1.56 -20.52
CA ILE A 14 0.88 -1.10 -20.74
C ILE A 14 0.90 0.34 -21.26
N ASP A 15 0.00 0.72 -22.16
CA ASP A 15 -0.12 2.10 -22.66
C ASP A 15 -0.63 3.04 -21.56
N THR A 16 -1.59 2.60 -20.74
CA THR A 16 -2.05 3.39 -19.58
C THR A 16 -0.92 3.61 -18.57
N ALA A 17 -0.13 2.57 -18.28
CA ALA A 17 1.04 2.67 -17.40
C ALA A 17 2.12 3.58 -17.99
N TYR A 18 2.32 3.54 -19.31
CA TYR A 18 3.25 4.42 -20.03
C TYR A 18 2.81 5.89 -19.98
N GLN A 19 1.53 6.18 -20.22
CA GLN A 19 0.99 7.54 -20.11
C GLN A 19 1.14 8.09 -18.68
N TRP A 20 0.86 7.25 -17.67
CA TRP A 20 1.10 7.59 -16.27
C TRP A 20 2.58 7.92 -16.02
N LEU A 21 3.51 7.09 -16.52
CA LEU A 21 4.94 7.31 -16.37
C LEU A 21 5.36 8.65 -16.99
N CYS A 22 4.89 8.92 -18.21
CA CYS A 22 5.18 10.15 -18.92
C CYS A 22 4.69 11.39 -18.17
N LYS A 23 3.49 11.33 -17.60
CA LYS A 23 2.95 12.42 -16.77
C LYS A 23 3.73 12.56 -15.45
N LYS A 24 4.00 11.45 -14.76
CA LYS A 24 4.68 11.44 -13.46
C LYS A 24 6.11 11.97 -13.53
N ARG A 25 6.81 11.72 -14.64
CA ARG A 25 8.21 12.09 -14.87
C ARG A 25 8.34 13.17 -15.97
N ALA A 26 7.34 14.04 -16.14
CA ALA A 26 7.32 15.04 -17.20
C ALA A 26 8.37 16.14 -17.05
N HIS A 27 8.72 16.50 -15.81
CA HIS A 27 9.67 17.58 -15.49
C HIS A 27 11.02 17.06 -15.00
N TYR A 28 11.34 15.79 -15.30
CA TYR A 28 12.61 15.22 -14.89
C TYR A 28 13.74 15.80 -15.74
N HIS A 29 14.94 15.84 -15.15
CA HIS A 29 16.15 16.32 -15.82
C HIS A 29 16.33 15.63 -17.19
N HIS A 30 16.88 16.32 -18.19
CA HIS A 30 17.01 15.82 -19.56
C HIS A 30 17.86 14.52 -19.68
N ASN A 31 18.70 14.24 -18.68
CA ASN A 31 19.48 12.99 -18.58
C ASN A 31 18.72 11.82 -17.91
N ALA A 32 17.46 12.01 -17.52
CA ALA A 32 16.67 10.93 -16.92
C ALA A 32 16.32 9.83 -17.94
N ASP A 33 16.30 8.59 -17.48
CA ASP A 33 16.05 7.41 -18.31
C ASP A 33 14.66 7.39 -18.97
N VAL A 34 13.70 8.15 -18.44
CA VAL A 34 12.34 8.29 -19.00
C VAL A 34 12.38 8.79 -20.45
N TRP A 35 13.33 9.65 -20.82
CA TRP A 35 13.40 10.23 -22.16
C TRP A 35 13.81 9.18 -23.20
N GLN A 36 14.70 8.25 -22.82
CA GLN A 36 15.04 7.10 -23.65
C GLN A 36 13.86 6.14 -23.80
N VAL A 37 13.09 5.93 -22.73
CA VAL A 37 11.87 5.12 -22.79
C VAL A 37 10.87 5.72 -23.78
N ARG A 38 10.66 7.04 -23.75
CA ARG A 38 9.76 7.73 -24.69
C ARG A 38 10.24 7.65 -26.13
N ARG A 39 11.53 7.93 -26.36
CA ARG A 39 12.13 7.93 -27.70
C ARG A 39 11.98 6.58 -28.40
N TRP A 40 12.20 5.48 -27.67
CA TRP A 40 12.21 4.13 -28.23
C TRP A 40 11.01 3.30 -27.75
N TRP A 41 9.87 3.95 -27.46
CA TRP A 41 8.72 3.25 -26.89
C TRP A 41 8.19 2.13 -27.79
N HIS A 42 8.15 2.38 -29.10
CA HIS A 42 7.70 1.41 -30.11
C HIS A 42 8.54 0.12 -30.12
N GLU A 43 9.83 0.20 -29.83
CA GLU A 43 10.71 -0.97 -29.69
C GLU A 43 10.59 -1.61 -28.29
N LYS A 44 10.50 -0.81 -27.23
CA LYS A 44 10.50 -1.28 -25.84
C LYS A 44 9.20 -1.97 -25.44
N LYS A 45 8.04 -1.47 -25.92
CA LYS A 45 6.72 -2.01 -25.58
C LYS A 45 6.59 -3.52 -25.86
N PRO A 46 6.80 -4.01 -27.11
CA PRO A 46 6.64 -5.43 -27.40
C PRO A 46 7.63 -6.31 -26.63
N LEU A 47 8.85 -5.83 -26.40
CA LEU A 47 9.87 -6.55 -25.64
C LEU A 47 9.45 -6.75 -24.17
N ILE A 48 8.97 -5.70 -23.51
CA ILE A 48 8.51 -5.78 -22.11
C ILE A 48 7.29 -6.68 -21.99
N GLN A 49 6.33 -6.56 -22.91
CA GLN A 49 5.15 -7.44 -22.93
C GLN A 49 5.56 -8.91 -23.08
N ALA A 50 6.47 -9.23 -24.00
CA ALA A 50 6.98 -10.59 -24.19
C ALA A 50 7.73 -11.11 -22.95
N GLN A 51 8.54 -10.26 -22.30
CA GLN A 51 9.25 -10.61 -21.06
C GLN A 51 8.30 -10.88 -19.89
N ILE A 52 7.25 -10.06 -19.73
CA ILE A 52 6.23 -10.25 -18.69
C ILE A 52 5.47 -11.57 -18.92
N ARG A 53 4.98 -11.81 -20.15
CA ARG A 53 4.23 -13.03 -20.49
C ARG A 53 5.05 -14.30 -20.30
N SER A 54 6.32 -14.26 -20.69
CA SER A 54 7.22 -15.41 -20.56
C SER A 54 7.79 -15.62 -19.15
N GLY A 55 7.48 -14.72 -18.20
CA GLY A 55 8.06 -14.75 -16.85
C GLY A 55 9.56 -14.43 -16.79
N LYS A 56 10.13 -13.89 -17.88
CA LYS A 56 11.56 -13.55 -17.99
C LYS A 56 11.87 -12.11 -17.60
N TYR A 57 10.87 -11.29 -17.30
CA TYR A 57 11.08 -9.94 -16.82
C TYR A 57 11.78 -9.96 -15.46
N GLN A 58 12.91 -9.25 -15.35
CA GLN A 58 13.64 -9.07 -14.09
C GLN A 58 13.76 -7.58 -13.81
N PHE A 59 13.44 -7.21 -12.57
CA PHE A 59 13.63 -5.86 -12.09
C PHE A 59 15.12 -5.54 -12.01
N ARG A 60 15.49 -4.32 -12.41
CA ARG A 60 16.88 -3.85 -12.32
C ARG A 60 17.21 -3.44 -10.90
N GLU A 61 18.50 -3.19 -10.67
CA GLU A 61 18.97 -2.53 -9.46
C GLU A 61 18.23 -1.20 -9.23
N LEU A 62 17.83 -0.95 -7.99
CA LEU A 62 17.28 0.34 -7.57
C LEU A 62 18.42 1.22 -7.11
N ARG A 63 18.38 2.50 -7.47
CA ARG A 63 19.33 3.47 -6.94
C ARG A 63 18.82 4.03 -5.62
N LEU A 64 19.62 4.00 -4.56
CA LEU A 64 19.31 4.72 -3.34
C LEU A 64 19.62 6.21 -3.54
N ILE A 65 18.64 7.05 -3.23
CA ILE A 65 18.78 8.51 -3.20
C ILE A 65 18.60 8.93 -1.76
N ARG A 66 19.69 9.41 -1.13
CA ARG A 66 19.65 9.92 0.24
C ARG A 66 19.15 11.36 0.22
N GLY A 67 17.98 11.60 0.83
CA GLY A 67 17.53 12.94 1.20
C GLY A 67 17.94 13.28 2.64
N GLU A 68 17.68 14.52 3.06
CA GLU A 68 18.00 15.00 4.42
C GLU A 68 17.23 14.23 5.50
N GLU A 69 15.94 13.97 5.27
CA GLU A 69 15.07 13.32 6.26
C GLU A 69 14.79 11.84 5.97
N GLN A 70 14.77 11.45 4.68
CA GLN A 70 14.61 10.05 4.30
C GLN A 70 15.38 9.69 3.04
N SER A 71 15.71 8.40 2.93
CA SER A 71 16.22 7.82 1.69
C SER A 71 15.07 7.27 0.84
N TYR A 72 15.24 7.36 -0.48
CA TYR A 72 14.29 6.87 -1.46
C TYR A 72 14.96 5.84 -2.35
N GLU A 73 14.31 4.70 -2.55
CA GLU A 73 14.76 3.71 -3.49
C GLU A 73 14.13 4.00 -4.85
N TRP A 74 14.98 4.22 -5.85
CA TRP A 74 14.56 4.72 -7.14
C TRP A 74 14.48 3.62 -8.19
N TRP A 75 13.26 3.37 -8.66
CA TRP A 75 12.98 2.45 -9.75
C TRP A 75 13.33 3.06 -11.11
N SER A 76 13.94 2.27 -11.99
CA SER A 76 14.08 2.65 -13.40
C SER A 76 12.71 2.96 -14.01
N SER A 77 12.68 3.75 -15.08
CA SER A 77 11.45 4.15 -15.75
C SER A 77 10.65 2.95 -16.27
N LEU A 78 11.33 1.91 -16.75
CA LEU A 78 10.67 0.67 -17.20
C LEU A 78 10.12 -0.13 -16.01
N ASP A 79 10.89 -0.27 -14.94
CA ASP A 79 10.42 -0.99 -13.75
C ASP A 79 9.23 -0.28 -13.10
N ALA A 80 9.28 1.06 -13.00
CA ALA A 80 8.17 1.85 -12.50
C ALA A 80 6.91 1.69 -13.36
N LEU A 81 7.06 1.53 -14.68
CA LEU A 81 5.97 1.24 -15.61
C LEU A 81 5.37 -0.15 -15.35
N VAL A 82 6.21 -1.19 -15.21
CA VAL A 82 5.73 -2.55 -14.91
C VAL A 82 5.03 -2.60 -13.55
N LEU A 83 5.59 -1.96 -12.53
CA LEU A 83 4.95 -1.83 -11.21
C LEU A 83 3.61 -1.11 -11.31
N LYS A 84 3.50 -0.08 -12.17
CA LYS A 84 2.24 0.61 -12.42
C LYS A 84 1.24 -0.29 -13.14
N ALA A 85 1.66 -1.03 -14.15
CA ALA A 85 0.81 -2.00 -14.86
C ALA A 85 0.25 -3.06 -13.91
N MET A 86 1.11 -3.63 -13.05
CA MET A 86 0.70 -4.53 -11.97
C MET A 86 -0.32 -3.87 -11.04
N THR A 87 -0.06 -2.62 -10.63
CA THR A 87 -0.97 -1.88 -9.74
C THR A 87 -2.35 -1.73 -10.35
N LEU A 88 -2.47 -1.39 -11.64
CA LEU A 88 -3.76 -1.20 -12.32
C LEU A 88 -4.58 -2.49 -12.29
N VAL A 89 -3.98 -3.62 -12.67
CA VAL A 89 -4.66 -4.92 -12.73
C VAL A 89 -4.98 -5.45 -11.34
N LEU A 90 -4.01 -5.42 -10.42
CA LEU A 90 -4.19 -5.93 -9.05
C LEU A 90 -5.16 -5.08 -8.25
N THR A 91 -5.22 -3.75 -8.46
CA THR A 91 -6.22 -2.91 -7.80
C THR A 91 -7.63 -3.33 -8.20
N ALA A 92 -7.88 -3.52 -9.50
CA ALA A 92 -9.18 -3.97 -9.98
C ALA A 92 -9.55 -5.36 -9.45
N HIS A 93 -8.58 -6.29 -9.42
CA HIS A 93 -8.77 -7.65 -8.93
C HIS A 93 -9.02 -7.72 -7.41
N LEU A 94 -8.31 -6.90 -6.62
CA LEU A 94 -8.38 -6.94 -5.16
C LEU A 94 -9.47 -6.02 -4.58
N LYS A 95 -10.03 -5.09 -5.37
CA LYS A 95 -11.08 -4.17 -4.91
C LYS A 95 -12.25 -4.87 -4.21
N PRO A 96 -12.81 -6.01 -4.69
CA PRO A 96 -13.94 -6.67 -4.03
C PRO A 96 -13.60 -7.28 -2.67
N VAL A 97 -12.32 -7.59 -2.42
CA VAL A 97 -11.88 -8.26 -1.19
C VAL A 97 -11.35 -7.28 -0.15
N LEU A 98 -10.85 -6.11 -0.57
CA LEU A 98 -10.32 -5.09 0.34
C LEU A 98 -11.45 -4.35 1.07
N SER A 99 -11.16 -3.93 2.31
CA SER A 99 -12.14 -3.20 3.12
C SER A 99 -12.50 -1.86 2.46
N PRO A 100 -13.79 -1.50 2.33
CA PRO A 100 -14.18 -0.17 1.84
C PRO A 100 -13.75 0.94 2.81
N ARG A 101 -13.52 0.60 4.09
CA ARG A 101 -13.05 1.53 5.14
C ARG A 101 -11.52 1.64 5.21
N CYS A 102 -10.83 1.22 4.15
CA CYS A 102 -9.41 1.44 3.92
C CYS A 102 -9.23 2.65 2.99
N PHE A 103 -9.09 3.84 3.55
CA PHE A 103 -9.31 5.11 2.84
C PHE A 103 -8.11 5.62 2.03
N HIS A 104 -6.92 5.04 2.19
CA HIS A 104 -5.73 5.48 1.45
C HIS A 104 -5.68 4.96 -0.01
N LEU A 105 -6.59 4.05 -0.36
CA LEU A 105 -6.73 3.54 -1.72
C LEU A 105 -7.53 4.52 -2.58
N ALA A 106 -7.15 4.61 -3.86
CA ALA A 106 -7.85 5.47 -4.81
C ALA A 106 -9.34 5.07 -4.92
N GLY A 107 -10.22 6.06 -4.85
CA GLY A 107 -11.67 5.87 -4.92
C GLY A 107 -12.36 5.61 -3.57
N HIS A 108 -11.62 5.55 -2.45
CA HIS A 108 -12.21 5.35 -1.12
C HIS A 108 -12.45 6.66 -0.36
N GLY A 109 -12.21 7.82 -0.96
CA GLY A 109 -12.50 9.14 -0.35
C GLY A 109 -11.32 9.79 0.39
N GLY A 110 -10.18 9.09 0.51
CA GLY A 110 -8.97 9.65 1.09
C GLY A 110 -9.10 10.01 2.58
N LEU A 111 -8.18 10.83 3.08
CA LEU A 111 -8.16 11.22 4.49
C LEU A 111 -9.46 11.92 4.93
N LYS A 112 -10.02 12.79 4.07
CA LYS A 112 -11.31 13.46 4.33
C LYS A 112 -12.46 12.45 4.48
N GLY A 113 -12.48 11.42 3.65
CA GLY A 113 -13.45 10.32 3.76
C GLY A 113 -13.31 9.58 5.10
N ALA A 114 -12.07 9.27 5.51
CA ALA A 114 -11.80 8.58 6.77
C ALA A 114 -12.29 9.40 7.98
N VAL A 115 -11.98 10.69 8.01
CA VAL A 115 -12.40 11.59 9.11
C VAL A 115 -13.92 11.69 9.18
N ARG A 116 -14.59 11.84 8.04
CA ARG A 116 -16.05 11.88 7.97
C ARG A 116 -16.68 10.59 8.51
N GLU A 117 -16.15 9.44 8.09
CA GLU A 117 -16.62 8.12 8.52
C GLU A 117 -16.50 7.93 10.04
N VAL A 118 -15.41 8.43 10.64
CA VAL A 118 -15.24 8.43 12.10
C VAL A 118 -16.26 9.36 12.77
N ALA A 119 -16.43 10.59 12.27
CA ALA A 119 -17.33 11.57 12.85
C ALA A 119 -18.80 11.12 12.83
N GLU A 120 -19.25 10.52 11.72
CA GLU A 120 -20.62 10.00 11.58
C GLU A 120 -20.91 8.83 12.52
N ASN A 121 -19.88 8.10 12.96
CA ASN A 121 -20.01 6.94 13.84
C ASN A 121 -19.61 7.23 15.30
N ASP A 122 -19.10 8.42 15.62
CA ASP A 122 -18.59 8.76 16.95
C ASP A 122 -19.69 8.69 18.02
N SER A 123 -20.90 9.20 17.71
CA SER A 123 -22.04 9.21 18.63
C SER A 123 -22.55 7.81 19.02
N LEU A 124 -22.28 6.80 18.19
CA LEU A 124 -22.69 5.40 18.40
C LEU A 124 -21.71 4.62 19.27
N HIS A 125 -20.53 5.19 19.56
CA HIS A 125 -19.45 4.50 20.24
C HIS A 125 -18.97 5.32 21.45
N THR A 126 -18.61 4.67 22.54
CA THR A 126 -18.13 5.36 23.75
C THR A 126 -16.61 5.34 23.87
N PHE A 127 -15.95 4.39 23.20
CA PHE A 127 -14.54 4.13 23.36
C PHE A 127 -13.83 4.12 22.01
N VAL A 128 -12.64 4.72 21.98
CA VAL A 128 -11.80 4.81 20.80
C VAL A 128 -10.40 4.29 21.11
N PHE A 129 -9.89 3.47 20.20
CA PHE A 129 -8.53 2.97 20.21
C PHE A 129 -7.86 3.37 18.89
N ARG A 130 -6.82 4.20 18.98
CA ARG A 130 -5.97 4.58 17.85
C ARG A 130 -4.57 4.02 18.04
N THR A 131 -3.99 3.53 16.96
CA THR A 131 -2.61 3.07 16.91
C THR A 131 -2.13 3.03 15.45
N ASP A 132 -0.82 3.01 15.27
CA ASP A 132 -0.18 2.74 13.99
C ASP A 132 0.94 1.69 14.10
N VAL A 133 1.55 1.33 12.98
CA VAL A 133 2.72 0.40 12.92
C VAL A 133 4.00 1.20 12.80
N LYS A 134 4.97 0.92 13.67
CA LYS A 134 6.28 1.56 13.60
C LYS A 134 7.02 1.14 12.33
N ARG A 135 7.45 2.12 11.52
CA ARG A 135 8.19 1.91 10.26
C ARG A 135 7.48 0.89 9.35
N TYR A 136 6.17 1.06 9.18
CA TYR A 136 5.29 0.07 8.55
C TYR A 136 5.87 -0.57 7.29
N TYR A 137 6.17 0.22 6.25
CA TYR A 137 6.69 -0.33 5.00
C TYR A 137 8.02 -1.05 5.15
N ALA A 138 8.94 -0.55 5.97
CA ALA A 138 10.23 -1.22 6.23
C ALA A 138 10.08 -2.50 7.06
N SER A 139 8.97 -2.66 7.78
CA SER A 139 8.72 -3.80 8.68
C SER A 139 8.05 -5.01 8.02
N ILE A 140 7.52 -4.87 6.79
CA ILE A 140 6.76 -5.92 6.11
C ILE A 140 7.65 -7.14 5.82
N ASN A 141 7.28 -8.30 6.33
CA ASN A 141 7.94 -9.56 6.01
C ASN A 141 7.45 -10.09 4.64
N HIS A 142 8.39 -10.38 3.73
CA HIS A 142 8.03 -10.79 2.36
C HIS A 142 7.32 -12.14 2.30
N SER A 143 7.74 -13.13 3.09
CA SER A 143 7.11 -14.45 3.11
C SER A 143 5.66 -14.36 3.58
N ILE A 144 5.41 -13.69 4.71
CA ILE A 144 4.05 -13.48 5.24
C ILE A 144 3.20 -12.72 4.22
N LEU A 145 3.77 -11.68 3.58
CA LEU A 145 3.07 -10.95 2.55
C LEU A 145 2.68 -11.86 1.37
N MET A 146 3.60 -12.71 0.91
CA MET A 146 3.31 -13.64 -0.19
C MET A 146 2.27 -14.70 0.19
N ASP A 147 2.25 -15.17 1.44
CA ASP A 147 1.21 -16.07 1.94
C ASP A 147 -0.17 -15.38 1.87
N ILE A 148 -0.25 -14.11 2.30
CA ILE A 148 -1.48 -13.31 2.18
C ILE A 148 -1.86 -13.13 0.72
N VAL A 149 -0.92 -12.78 -0.16
CA VAL A 149 -1.17 -12.61 -1.60
C VAL A 149 -1.68 -13.91 -2.22
N GLY A 150 -1.11 -15.06 -1.84
CA GLY A 150 -1.52 -16.38 -2.34
C GLY A 150 -2.99 -16.72 -2.07
N ASN A 151 -3.58 -16.15 -1.01
CA ASN A 151 -5.00 -16.34 -0.71
C ASN A 151 -5.94 -15.57 -1.66
N TYR A 152 -5.45 -14.57 -2.39
CA TYR A 152 -6.28 -13.69 -3.24
C TYR A 152 -5.83 -13.65 -4.70
N VAL A 153 -4.60 -14.03 -5.00
CA VAL A 153 -4.01 -14.05 -6.34
C VAL A 153 -3.52 -15.46 -6.65
N SER A 154 -4.25 -16.16 -7.53
CA SER A 154 -3.93 -17.52 -7.95
C SER A 154 -2.94 -17.60 -9.12
N ASP A 155 -2.70 -16.48 -9.81
CA ASP A 155 -1.79 -16.43 -10.96
C ASP A 155 -0.32 -16.46 -10.50
N GLU A 156 0.34 -17.61 -10.70
CA GLU A 156 1.74 -17.82 -10.29
C GLU A 156 2.70 -16.85 -10.98
N ALA A 157 2.48 -16.51 -12.25
CA ALA A 157 3.36 -15.59 -12.96
C ALA A 157 3.31 -14.18 -12.34
N VAL A 158 2.13 -13.74 -11.90
CA VAL A 158 1.97 -12.48 -11.17
C VAL A 158 2.63 -12.53 -9.80
N LYS A 159 2.52 -13.66 -9.08
CA LYS A 159 3.21 -13.85 -7.79
C LYS A 159 4.73 -13.84 -7.95
N CYS A 160 5.28 -14.49 -8.98
CA CYS A 160 6.70 -14.44 -9.30
C CYS A 160 7.16 -13.01 -9.63
N LEU A 161 6.38 -12.27 -10.41
CA LEU A 161 6.69 -10.87 -10.73
C LEU A 161 6.65 -9.99 -9.48
N LEU A 162 5.63 -10.14 -8.62
CA LEU A 162 5.56 -9.44 -7.34
C LEU A 162 6.75 -9.79 -6.45
N TRP A 163 7.10 -11.07 -6.34
CA TRP A 163 8.26 -11.53 -5.58
C TRP A 163 9.56 -10.88 -6.04
N GLY A 164 9.76 -10.78 -7.37
CA GLY A 164 10.91 -10.08 -7.95
C GLY A 164 10.96 -8.59 -7.58
N SER A 165 9.81 -7.93 -7.41
CA SER A 165 9.77 -6.53 -6.94
C SER A 165 10.05 -6.37 -5.44
N LEU A 166 9.75 -7.40 -4.65
CA LEU A 166 9.97 -7.40 -3.19
C LEU A 166 11.44 -7.67 -2.86
N ARG A 167 12.01 -8.74 -3.43
CA ARG A 167 13.43 -9.13 -3.33
C ARG A 167 14.27 -8.28 -4.28
N ARG A 168 14.33 -7.00 -3.96
CA ARG A 168 15.03 -5.99 -4.76
C ARG A 168 16.47 -5.82 -4.28
N PHE A 169 17.29 -5.45 -5.24
CA PHE A 169 18.69 -5.14 -5.06
C PHE A 169 18.89 -3.63 -5.17
N VAL A 170 19.58 -3.02 -4.22
CA VAL A 170 19.75 -1.57 -4.12
C VAL A 170 21.23 -1.21 -4.24
N SER A 171 21.55 -0.23 -5.09
CA SER A 171 22.88 0.37 -5.21
C SER A 171 22.94 1.73 -4.53
N ASP A 172 23.99 1.97 -3.76
CA ASP A 172 24.25 3.24 -3.05
C ASP A 172 25.74 3.59 -3.17
N GLY A 173 26.06 4.59 -4.00
CA GLY A 173 27.45 5.08 -4.12
C GLY A 173 28.48 4.05 -4.62
N GLY A 174 28.05 2.92 -5.19
CA GLY A 174 28.92 1.80 -5.59
C GLY A 174 28.85 0.59 -4.66
N ASP A 175 28.24 0.74 -3.50
CA ASP A 175 27.87 -0.37 -2.62
C ASP A 175 26.53 -0.98 -3.05
N TYR A 176 26.35 -2.26 -2.71
CA TYR A 176 25.24 -3.06 -3.18
C TYR A 176 24.62 -3.86 -2.03
N PHE A 177 23.29 -3.84 -1.95
CA PHE A 177 22.55 -4.44 -0.84
C PHE A 177 21.32 -5.21 -1.33
N ASP A 178 21.15 -6.42 -0.82
CA ASP A 178 19.92 -7.18 -0.96
C ASP A 178 18.90 -6.75 0.09
N ILE A 179 17.69 -6.41 -0.35
CA ILE A 179 16.59 -6.11 0.56
C ILE A 179 15.72 -7.36 0.74
N SER A 180 15.82 -7.96 1.92
CA SER A 180 15.05 -9.15 2.32
C SER A 180 13.80 -8.83 3.16
N LYS A 181 13.57 -7.54 3.47
CA LYS A 181 12.44 -7.08 4.29
C LYS A 181 11.95 -5.71 3.84
N GLY A 182 10.65 -5.51 3.93
CA GLY A 182 9.96 -4.25 3.67
C GLY A 182 9.69 -3.99 2.19
N ILE A 183 8.83 -3.02 1.91
CA ILE A 183 8.45 -2.62 0.55
C ILE A 183 9.00 -1.23 0.21
N SER A 184 9.27 -1.02 -1.07
CA SER A 184 9.91 0.20 -1.56
C SER A 184 9.02 1.44 -1.38
N LEU A 185 9.57 2.51 -0.82
CA LEU A 185 8.89 3.81 -0.70
C LEU A 185 8.76 4.48 -2.07
N GLY A 186 7.60 5.09 -2.35
CA GLY A 186 7.36 5.77 -3.63
C GLY A 186 7.06 4.84 -4.82
N CYS A 187 7.06 3.52 -4.62
CA CYS A 187 6.58 2.56 -5.62
C CYS A 187 5.04 2.64 -5.76
N PRO A 188 4.50 2.67 -6.99
CA PRO A 188 3.05 2.76 -7.22
C PRO A 188 2.27 1.57 -6.66
N LEU A 189 2.92 0.41 -6.53
CA LEU A 189 2.31 -0.83 -6.05
C LEU A 189 2.26 -0.90 -4.51
N SER A 190 3.16 -0.21 -3.81
CA SER A 190 3.31 -0.28 -2.36
C SER A 190 2.04 0.05 -1.57
N PRO A 191 1.24 1.09 -1.91
CA PRO A 191 0.00 1.38 -1.19
C PRO A 191 -1.04 0.24 -1.24
N LEU A 192 -1.16 -0.43 -2.38
CA LEU A 192 -2.07 -1.56 -2.56
C LEU A 192 -1.62 -2.78 -1.74
N ILE A 193 -0.32 -3.09 -1.81
CA ILE A 193 0.27 -4.21 -1.09
C ILE A 193 0.23 -3.99 0.42
N GLY A 194 0.46 -2.75 0.89
CA GLY A 194 0.23 -2.39 2.28
C GLY A 194 -1.23 -2.54 2.70
N ALA A 195 -2.18 -2.10 1.86
CA ALA A 195 -3.60 -2.33 2.15
C ALA A 195 -3.92 -3.81 2.34
N LEU A 196 -3.40 -4.66 1.46
CA LEU A 196 -3.59 -6.11 1.50
C LEU A 196 -2.91 -6.76 2.72
N PHE A 197 -1.70 -6.34 3.09
CA PHE A 197 -0.95 -6.88 4.22
C PHE A 197 -1.70 -6.73 5.56
N LEU A 198 -2.41 -5.61 5.75
CA LEU A 198 -3.23 -5.37 6.95
C LEU A 198 -4.68 -5.89 6.83
N LYS A 199 -5.05 -6.55 5.73
CA LYS A 199 -6.38 -7.14 5.57
C LYS A 199 -6.78 -8.13 6.68
N PRO A 200 -5.87 -8.97 7.25
CA PRO A 200 -6.22 -9.81 8.39
C PRO A 200 -6.77 -9.03 9.59
N LEU A 201 -6.25 -7.81 9.83
CA LEU A 201 -6.77 -6.92 10.88
C LEU A 201 -8.21 -6.49 10.56
N ASP A 202 -8.45 -6.02 9.33
CA ASP A 202 -9.77 -5.60 8.88
C ASP A 202 -10.80 -6.74 9.04
N HIS A 203 -10.42 -7.96 8.66
CA HIS A 203 -11.25 -9.15 8.79
C HIS A 203 -11.55 -9.49 10.26
N ARG A 204 -10.53 -9.46 11.12
CA ARG A 204 -10.68 -9.75 12.56
C ARG A 204 -11.56 -8.73 13.26
N MET A 205 -11.46 -7.45 12.90
CA MET A 205 -12.33 -6.40 13.45
C MET A 205 -13.78 -6.57 12.98
N ALA A 206 -14.00 -6.96 11.71
CA ALA A 206 -15.33 -7.27 11.20
C ALA A 206 -15.98 -8.45 11.94
N GLN A 207 -15.23 -9.53 12.19
CA GLN A 207 -15.71 -10.69 12.97
C GLN A 207 -16.13 -10.32 14.40
N LEU A 208 -15.44 -9.35 15.02
CA LEU A 208 -15.77 -8.86 16.36
C LEU A 208 -16.94 -7.86 16.39
N GLY A 209 -17.45 -7.46 15.21
CA GLY A 209 -18.44 -6.39 15.09
C GLY A 209 -17.91 -5.06 15.60
N CYS A 210 -16.61 -4.82 15.44
CA CYS A 210 -15.97 -3.55 15.77
C CYS A 210 -15.92 -2.65 14.54
N PHE A 211 -16.13 -1.36 14.76
CA PHE A 211 -16.02 -0.39 13.69
C PHE A 211 -14.56 0.02 13.54
N ILE A 212 -13.97 -0.23 12.38
CA ILE A 212 -12.58 0.13 12.06
C ILE A 212 -12.55 1.07 10.85
N VAL A 213 -11.78 2.15 10.97
CA VAL A 213 -11.42 3.05 9.88
C VAL A 213 -9.91 3.08 9.79
N ARG A 214 -9.37 2.94 8.58
CA ARG A 214 -7.93 2.84 8.35
C ARG A 214 -7.46 3.74 7.23
N TYR A 215 -6.32 4.38 7.44
CA TYR A 215 -5.55 5.10 6.43
C TYR A 215 -4.10 4.62 6.48
N MET A 216 -3.70 3.80 5.50
CA MET A 216 -2.40 3.10 5.49
C MET A 216 -2.21 2.23 6.75
N ASP A 217 -1.25 2.57 7.59
CA ASP A 217 -0.95 1.96 8.88
C ASP A 217 -1.52 2.71 10.08
N ASP A 218 -2.18 3.85 9.91
CA ASP A 218 -2.94 4.49 10.99
C ASP A 218 -4.38 3.96 10.97
N TRP A 219 -4.86 3.45 12.10
CA TRP A 219 -6.25 3.03 12.22
C TRP A 219 -6.89 3.46 13.53
N VAL A 220 -8.20 3.65 13.44
CA VAL A 220 -9.08 4.00 14.55
C VAL A 220 -10.13 2.90 14.67
N ILE A 221 -10.24 2.34 15.87
CA ILE A 221 -11.29 1.38 16.24
C ILE A 221 -12.26 2.05 17.21
N LEU A 222 -13.53 2.09 16.82
CA LEU A 222 -14.62 2.56 17.65
C LEU A 222 -15.36 1.36 18.28
N ALA A 223 -15.63 1.43 19.58
CA ALA A 223 -16.33 0.39 20.32
C ALA A 223 -17.39 0.97 21.27
N PRO A 224 -18.57 0.34 21.39
CA PRO A 224 -19.63 0.84 22.26
C PRO A 224 -19.33 0.56 23.74
N THR A 225 -18.55 -0.48 24.06
CA THR A 225 -18.25 -0.90 25.45
C THR A 225 -16.76 -1.12 25.68
N ARG A 226 -16.30 -0.93 26.93
CA ARG A 226 -14.91 -1.22 27.34
C ARG A 226 -14.53 -2.67 27.03
N TRP A 227 -15.46 -3.59 27.18
CA TRP A 227 -15.21 -5.01 26.94
C TRP A 227 -14.97 -5.31 25.46
N LYS A 228 -15.77 -4.72 24.55
CA LYS A 228 -15.51 -4.83 23.10
C LYS A 228 -14.18 -4.18 22.73
N LEU A 229 -13.85 -3.02 23.32
CA LEU A 229 -12.55 -2.38 23.10
C LEU A 229 -11.39 -3.28 23.54
N ARG A 230 -11.47 -3.90 24.72
CA ARG A 230 -10.44 -4.83 25.22
C ARG A 230 -10.28 -6.04 24.28
N LYS A 231 -11.37 -6.59 23.76
CA LYS A 231 -11.33 -7.66 22.75
C LYS A 231 -10.66 -7.21 21.46
N ALA A 232 -11.00 -6.02 20.97
CA ALA A 232 -10.40 -5.46 19.77
C ALA A 232 -8.88 -5.22 19.93
N ILE A 233 -8.45 -4.69 21.08
CA ILE A 233 -7.02 -4.50 21.41
C ILE A 233 -6.30 -5.84 21.44
N LYS A 234 -6.87 -6.85 22.10
CA LYS A 234 -6.29 -8.21 22.16
C LYS A 234 -6.13 -8.78 20.74
N ALA A 235 -7.19 -8.75 19.95
CA ALA A 235 -7.17 -9.23 18.58
C ALA A 235 -6.21 -8.44 17.67
N THR A 236 -6.09 -7.12 17.87
CA THR A 236 -5.09 -6.31 17.18
C THR A 236 -3.68 -6.81 17.52
N ASN A 237 -3.38 -7.05 18.79
CA ASN A 237 -2.07 -7.55 19.21
C ASN A 237 -1.77 -8.95 18.64
N GLU A 238 -2.76 -9.85 18.62
CA GLU A 238 -2.66 -11.18 18.00
C GLU A 238 -2.28 -11.04 16.51
N VAL A 239 -3.01 -10.22 15.75
CA VAL A 239 -2.73 -9.99 14.32
C VAL A 239 -1.35 -9.35 14.11
N MET A 240 -0.95 -8.36 14.90
CA MET A 240 0.38 -7.75 14.76
C MET A 240 1.50 -8.76 15.03
N HIS A 241 1.31 -9.67 15.99
CA HIS A 241 2.24 -10.75 16.28
C HIS A 241 2.33 -11.75 15.11
N GLU A 242 1.20 -12.18 14.55
CA GLU A 242 1.13 -13.03 13.36
C GLU A 242 1.84 -12.39 12.15
N LEU A 243 1.65 -11.09 11.96
CA LEU A 243 2.29 -10.31 10.89
C LEU A 243 3.76 -9.96 11.17
N LYS A 244 4.29 -10.26 12.36
CA LYS A 244 5.64 -9.91 12.83
C LYS A 244 5.97 -8.42 12.72
N VAL A 245 4.98 -7.57 13.03
CA VAL A 245 5.12 -6.11 13.06
C VAL A 245 4.93 -5.55 14.47
N ILE A 246 5.51 -4.38 14.73
CA ILE A 246 5.51 -3.73 16.04
C ILE A 246 4.70 -2.44 15.95
N LYS A 247 3.74 -2.26 16.86
CA LYS A 247 2.97 -1.01 16.98
C LYS A 247 3.86 0.13 17.48
N HIS A 248 3.56 1.37 17.11
CA HIS A 248 4.29 2.51 17.66
C HIS A 248 3.87 2.80 19.11
N PRO A 249 4.76 2.66 20.11
CA PRO A 249 4.36 2.77 21.52
C PRO A 249 3.76 4.14 21.88
N GLU A 250 4.33 5.22 21.32
CA GLU A 250 3.96 6.60 21.63
C GLU A 250 2.65 7.08 20.97
N LYS A 251 2.15 6.33 19.98
CA LYS A 251 0.92 6.68 19.24
C LYS A 251 -0.27 5.80 19.61
N VAL A 252 -0.08 4.85 20.53
CA VAL A 252 -1.19 4.10 21.13
C VAL A 252 -1.98 5.04 22.04
N ARG A 253 -3.23 5.34 21.65
CA ARG A 253 -4.13 6.19 22.43
C ARG A 253 -5.45 5.49 22.69
N LEU A 254 -5.87 5.51 23.95
CA LEU A 254 -7.17 5.03 24.42
C LEU A 254 -7.93 6.21 25.00
N VAL A 255 -9.03 6.58 24.36
CA VAL A 255 -9.82 7.75 24.75
C VAL A 255 -11.30 7.42 24.74
N LEU A 256 -12.09 8.18 25.51
CA LEU A 256 -13.53 8.17 25.36
C LEU A 256 -13.88 8.93 24.08
N ALA A 257 -14.87 8.45 23.33
CA ALA A 257 -15.33 9.07 22.08
C ALA A 257 -15.69 10.56 22.26
N ARG A 258 -16.33 10.88 23.39
CA ARG A 258 -16.68 12.26 23.82
C ARG A 258 -15.47 13.20 23.92
N SER A 259 -14.26 12.65 24.06
CA SER A 259 -13.00 13.38 24.20
C SER A 259 -12.26 13.55 22.87
N LEU A 260 -12.72 12.89 21.79
CA LEU A 260 -12.03 12.88 20.50
C LEU A 260 -12.01 14.25 19.82
N GLN A 261 -13.03 15.08 20.07
CA GLN A 261 -13.15 16.45 19.55
C GLN A 261 -12.01 17.39 19.98
N ARG A 262 -11.17 17.00 20.96
CA ARG A 262 -10.09 17.84 21.50
C ARG A 262 -8.69 17.49 21.01
N LEU A 263 -8.52 16.42 20.24
CA LEU A 263 -7.22 15.75 20.10
C LEU A 263 -6.53 15.85 18.74
N GLU A 264 -7.12 16.54 17.78
CA GLU A 264 -6.41 16.98 16.58
C GLU A 264 -6.84 18.43 16.32
N GLY A 265 -5.92 19.31 15.94
CA GLY A 265 -6.20 20.68 15.50
C GLY A 265 -6.99 20.76 14.19
N TYR A 266 -7.99 19.89 14.02
CA TYR A 266 -9.10 20.05 13.10
C TYR A 266 -10.25 20.65 13.91
N GLU A 267 -10.34 21.98 13.90
CA GLU A 267 -11.58 22.65 14.24
C GLU A 267 -12.65 22.17 13.25
N LEU A 268 -13.50 21.27 13.70
CA LEU A 268 -14.84 21.12 13.13
C LEU A 268 -15.56 22.42 13.47
N GLY A 269 -15.45 23.38 12.56
CA GLY A 269 -16.18 24.64 12.63
C GLY A 269 -17.66 24.34 12.77
N ASP A 270 -18.16 24.59 13.97
CA ASP A 270 -19.57 24.79 14.22
C ASP A 270 -20.01 25.98 13.35
N SER A 271 -20.87 25.73 12.38
CA SER A 271 -21.58 26.78 11.65
C SER A 271 -23.05 26.40 11.59
N ARG A 272 -23.67 26.40 12.77
CA ARG A 272 -25.00 26.99 12.93
C ARG A 272 -24.80 28.47 13.28
N GLY A 273 -25.15 29.34 12.34
CA GLY A 273 -25.10 30.80 12.45
C GLY A 273 -25.28 31.41 11.08
#